data_AF-A0A290YZ88-F1
#
_entry.id   AF-A0A290YZ88-F1
#
_cell.length_a   1.000
_cell.length_b   1.000
_cell.length_c   1.000
_cell.angle_alpha   90.00
_cell.angle_beta   90.00
_cell.angle_gamma   90.00
#
_symmetry.space_group_name_H-M   'P 1'
#
loop_
_entity.id
_entity.type
_entity.pdbx_description
1 polymer ?
#
loop_
_entity_poly.entity_id
_entity_poly.type
_entity_poly.pdbx_seq_one_letter_code
_entity_poly.pdbx_strand_id
1 'polypeptide(L)'
;MSSVDGLARYAAGLACAARGAWREAEAHHAGALAVWGRDAPRGGRAAAVDRGLVERARDEADACATAAEVAVELHRLVPAVHRRGAALLAASGVRSPHVRVLADLASLLAGGPAPLGVVRALHRRTPGLVAALTDREWLVVGEDVRATPRCAEFLRAVNAAHAEVVEGLWPDPPVVELVVEHPMAAARTGPSPQARLFDLLRALRWQRADAHHAAVRQAAVRQAAAHRTAVHPAAGRRSASEDERVTDLAASTPYRRLDRARRAALVTDLRGLAD
;
A
#
# COMPACT_ATOMS: atom_id res chain seq x y z
N MET A 1 31.45 -25.66 -6.33
CA MET A 1 30.93 -24.41 -5.72
C MET A 1 31.11 -24.55 -4.22
N SER A 2 31.48 -23.49 -3.52
CA SER A 2 31.92 -23.57 -2.11
C SER A 2 31.08 -22.68 -1.19
N SER A 3 31.17 -22.90 0.11
CA SER A 3 30.51 -22.05 1.12
C SER A 3 30.81 -20.54 0.99
N VAL A 4 31.99 -20.17 0.49
CA VAL A 4 32.38 -18.77 0.22
C VAL A 4 31.47 -18.14 -0.84
N ASP A 5 31.04 -18.92 -1.84
CA ASP A 5 30.10 -18.46 -2.87
C ASP A 5 28.71 -18.14 -2.27
N GLY A 6 28.30 -18.89 -1.25
CA GLY A 6 27.04 -18.65 -0.54
C GLY A 6 27.07 -17.36 0.29
N LEU A 7 28.19 -17.08 0.99
CA LEU A 7 28.38 -15.83 1.73
C LEU A 7 28.41 -14.61 0.79
N ALA A 8 29.12 -14.71 -0.33
CA ALA A 8 29.16 -13.65 -1.33
C ALA A 8 27.76 -13.34 -1.89
N ARG A 9 26.96 -14.37 -2.17
CA ARG A 9 25.57 -14.21 -2.62
C ARG A 9 24.68 -13.59 -1.54
N TYR A 10 24.82 -14.00 -0.29
CA TYR A 10 24.08 -13.38 0.81
C TYR A 10 24.40 -11.89 0.95
N ALA A 11 25.69 -11.52 0.93
CA ALA A 11 26.12 -10.13 0.99
C ALA A 11 25.63 -9.30 -0.21
N ALA A 12 25.65 -9.87 -1.42
CA ALA A 12 25.08 -9.24 -2.61
C ALA A 12 23.57 -8.98 -2.45
N GLY A 13 22.83 -9.95 -1.88
CA GLY A 13 21.41 -9.78 -1.57
C GLY A 13 21.15 -8.63 -0.60
N LEU A 14 21.94 -8.51 0.47
CA LEU A 14 21.86 -7.39 1.41
C LEU A 14 22.15 -6.04 0.71
N ALA A 15 23.11 -6.00 -0.21
CA ALA A 15 23.43 -4.79 -0.97
C ALA A 15 22.31 -4.40 -1.96
N CYS A 16 21.63 -5.37 -2.58
CA CYS A 16 20.45 -5.12 -3.39
C CYS A 16 19.28 -4.61 -2.54
N ALA A 17 19.01 -5.26 -1.40
CA ALA A 17 17.97 -4.84 -0.46
C ALA A 17 18.20 -3.40 0.05
N ALA A 18 19.46 -3.04 0.36
CA ALA A 18 19.84 -1.70 0.79
C ALA A 18 19.57 -0.61 -0.27
N ARG A 19 19.47 -0.97 -1.55
CA ARG A 19 19.14 -0.09 -2.67
C ARG A 19 17.67 -0.19 -3.11
N GLY A 20 16.85 -1.01 -2.45
CA GLY A 20 15.45 -1.26 -2.86
C GLY A 20 15.29 -2.20 -4.06
N ALA A 21 16.36 -2.86 -4.52
CA ALA A 21 16.31 -3.83 -5.62
C ALA A 21 15.81 -5.20 -5.10
N TRP A 22 14.53 -5.26 -4.73
CA TRP A 22 13.96 -6.38 -3.96
C TRP A 22 13.97 -7.72 -4.70
N ARG A 23 13.65 -7.75 -5.99
CA ARG A 23 13.69 -8.98 -6.81
C ARG A 23 15.11 -9.52 -6.97
N GLU A 24 16.09 -8.63 -7.16
CA GLU A 24 17.51 -9.03 -7.19
C GLU A 24 17.96 -9.57 -5.84
N ALA A 25 17.55 -8.93 -4.73
CA ALA A 25 17.86 -9.39 -3.38
C ALA A 25 17.31 -10.80 -3.11
N GLU A 26 16.04 -11.06 -3.46
CA GLU A 26 15.41 -12.38 -3.35
C GLU A 26 16.19 -13.44 -4.14
N ALA A 27 16.56 -13.15 -5.40
CA ALA A 27 17.31 -14.06 -6.25
C ALA A 27 18.70 -14.38 -5.70
N HIS A 28 19.39 -13.37 -5.15
CA HIS A 28 20.69 -13.57 -4.49
C HIS A 28 20.57 -14.44 -3.24
N HIS A 29 19.56 -14.20 -2.39
CA HIS A 29 19.30 -15.03 -1.21
C HIS A 29 18.90 -16.46 -1.59
N ALA A 30 18.09 -16.65 -2.63
CA ALA A 30 17.76 -17.96 -3.19
C ALA A 30 19.02 -18.71 -3.64
N GLY A 31 19.92 -18.01 -4.34
CA GLY A 31 21.20 -18.55 -4.77
C GLY A 31 22.09 -18.94 -3.60
N ALA A 32 22.15 -18.14 -2.53
CA ALA A 32 22.90 -18.47 -1.31
C ALA A 32 22.40 -19.76 -0.66
N LEU A 33 21.07 -19.91 -0.50
CA LEU A 33 20.44 -21.11 0.04
C LEU A 33 20.70 -22.35 -0.84
N ALA A 34 20.71 -22.19 -2.16
CA ALA A 34 21.01 -23.29 -3.09
C ALA A 34 22.47 -23.75 -3.02
N VAL A 35 23.42 -22.86 -2.72
CA VAL A 35 24.83 -23.23 -2.49
C VAL A 35 24.95 -24.01 -1.17
N TRP A 36 24.42 -23.47 -0.07
CA TRP A 36 24.53 -24.11 1.24
C TRP A 36 23.67 -25.38 1.39
N GLY A 37 22.61 -25.55 0.59
CA GLY A 37 21.86 -26.80 0.52
C GLY A 37 22.61 -27.94 -0.19
N ARG A 38 23.59 -27.62 -1.03
CA ARG A 38 24.46 -28.59 -1.72
C ARG A 38 25.72 -28.91 -0.93
N ASP A 39 26.25 -27.91 -0.23
CA ASP A 39 27.47 -28.01 0.58
C ASP A 39 27.14 -27.91 2.07
N ALA A 40 26.42 -28.84 2.68
CA ALA A 40 26.26 -28.84 4.14
C ALA A 40 27.60 -29.21 4.80
N PRO A 41 28.42 -28.27 5.33
CA PRO A 41 29.74 -28.59 5.81
C PRO A 41 29.64 -28.93 7.29
N ARG A 42 30.17 -30.10 7.66
CA ARG A 42 30.55 -30.41 9.04
C ARG A 42 31.52 -29.32 9.55
N GLY A 43 31.03 -28.36 10.32
CA GLY A 43 31.82 -27.61 11.31
C GLY A 43 32.86 -26.56 10.85
N GLY A 44 32.59 -25.71 9.87
CA GLY A 44 33.46 -24.55 9.54
C GLY A 44 32.76 -23.19 9.67
N ARG A 45 33.48 -22.05 9.68
CA ARG A 45 32.95 -20.65 9.80
C ARG A 45 31.76 -20.31 8.86
N ALA A 46 31.68 -21.01 7.74
CA ALA A 46 30.53 -21.19 6.86
C ALA A 46 29.18 -21.44 7.55
N ALA A 47 29.21 -22.17 8.67
CA ALA A 47 28.09 -22.56 9.51
C ALA A 47 27.58 -21.42 10.42
N ALA A 48 28.16 -20.21 10.34
CA ALA A 48 27.81 -19.10 11.22
C ALA A 48 26.64 -18.24 10.73
N VAL A 49 26.35 -18.22 9.41
CA VAL A 49 25.12 -17.57 8.94
C VAL A 49 23.99 -18.57 9.10
N ASP A 50 23.17 -18.36 10.13
CA ASP A 50 21.94 -19.11 10.37
C ASP A 50 21.15 -19.20 9.06
N ARG A 51 20.94 -20.42 8.55
CA ARG A 51 20.13 -20.65 7.35
C ARG A 51 18.75 -19.99 7.48
N GLY A 52 18.19 -20.01 8.69
CA GLY A 52 16.94 -19.35 9.01
C GLY A 52 17.00 -17.82 8.83
N LEU A 53 18.16 -17.19 9.04
CA LEU A 53 18.36 -15.77 8.76
C LEU A 53 18.24 -15.47 7.27
N VAL A 54 18.83 -16.31 6.42
CA VAL A 54 18.79 -16.09 4.97
C VAL A 54 17.43 -16.45 4.37
N GLU A 55 16.74 -17.45 4.92
CA GLU A 55 15.34 -17.73 4.59
C GLU A 55 14.43 -16.56 4.96
N ARG A 56 14.58 -15.98 6.16
CA ARG A 56 13.87 -14.76 6.56
C ARG A 56 14.18 -13.56 5.65
N ALA A 57 15.46 -13.34 5.34
CA ALA A 57 15.87 -12.25 4.44
C ALA A 57 15.30 -12.42 3.02
N ARG A 58 15.26 -13.66 2.52
CA ARG A 58 14.63 -13.98 1.24
C ARG A 58 13.12 -13.70 1.27
N ASP A 59 12.43 -14.14 2.31
CA ASP A 59 10.99 -13.94 2.45
C ASP A 59 10.64 -12.45 2.58
N GLU A 60 11.41 -11.69 3.35
CA GLU A 60 11.27 -10.25 3.48
C GLU A 60 11.49 -9.53 2.15
N ALA A 61 12.54 -9.90 1.39
CA ALA A 61 12.78 -9.35 0.07
C ALA A 61 11.62 -9.65 -0.91
N ASP A 62 11.06 -10.85 -0.88
CA ASP A 62 9.90 -11.21 -1.70
C ASP A 62 8.63 -10.44 -1.29
N ALA A 63 8.39 -10.24 0.01
CA ALA A 63 7.27 -9.43 0.50
C ALA A 63 7.41 -7.95 0.11
N CYS A 64 8.62 -7.39 0.14
CA CYS A 64 8.88 -6.02 -0.31
C CYS A 64 8.74 -5.88 -1.84
N ALA A 65 9.23 -6.85 -2.60
CA ALA A 65 9.03 -6.91 -4.05
C ALA A 65 7.53 -6.97 -4.40
N THR A 66 6.77 -7.79 -3.68
CA THR A 66 5.31 -7.89 -3.82
C THR A 66 4.64 -6.55 -3.53
N ALA A 67 5.06 -5.82 -2.49
CA ALA A 67 4.52 -4.51 -2.18
C ALA A 67 4.77 -3.48 -3.28
N ALA A 68 5.95 -3.52 -3.91
CA ALA A 68 6.30 -2.66 -5.04
C ALA A 68 5.48 -3.01 -6.29
N GLU A 69 5.34 -4.30 -6.61
CA GLU A 69 4.57 -4.76 -7.77
C GLU A 69 3.07 -4.49 -7.63
N VAL A 70 2.49 -4.80 -6.46
CA VAL A 70 1.09 -4.48 -6.16
C VAL A 70 0.87 -2.97 -6.25
N ALA A 71 1.83 -2.13 -5.86
CA ALA A 71 1.69 -0.67 -5.96
C ALA A 71 1.46 -0.18 -7.40
N VAL A 72 2.11 -0.82 -8.37
CA VAL A 72 1.90 -0.51 -9.80
C VAL A 72 0.45 -0.81 -10.17
N GLU A 73 -0.04 -1.99 -9.81
CA GLU A 73 -1.43 -2.38 -10.10
C GLU A 73 -2.45 -1.49 -9.37
N LEU A 74 -2.18 -1.09 -8.12
CA LEU A 74 -3.03 -0.15 -7.39
C LEU A 74 -3.10 1.23 -8.06
N HIS A 75 -2.00 1.67 -8.68
CA HIS A 75 -1.97 2.94 -9.43
C HIS A 75 -2.72 2.85 -10.76
N ARG A 76 -2.80 1.66 -11.36
CA ARG A 76 -3.58 1.39 -12.57
C ARG A 76 -5.08 1.28 -12.25
N LEU A 77 -5.44 0.34 -11.38
CA LEU A 77 -6.81 -0.10 -11.14
C LEU A 77 -7.67 0.94 -10.40
N VAL A 78 -7.19 1.47 -9.27
CA VAL A 78 -8.03 2.33 -8.40
C VAL A 78 -8.40 3.65 -9.09
N PRO A 79 -7.47 4.40 -9.71
CA PRO A 79 -7.81 5.62 -10.43
C PRO A 79 -8.75 5.38 -11.61
N ALA A 80 -8.67 4.22 -12.28
CA ALA A 80 -9.54 3.92 -13.39
C ALA A 80 -11.01 3.77 -12.95
N VAL A 81 -11.26 3.07 -11.85
CA VAL A 81 -12.58 3.00 -11.22
C VAL A 81 -13.08 4.39 -10.83
N HIS A 82 -12.24 5.21 -10.19
CA HIS A 82 -12.63 6.58 -9.81
C HIS A 82 -12.98 7.46 -11.01
N ARG A 83 -12.23 7.37 -12.13
CA ARG A 83 -12.51 8.16 -13.34
C ARG A 83 -13.84 7.74 -13.99
N ARG A 84 -14.07 6.45 -14.17
CA ARG A 84 -15.32 5.94 -14.74
C ARG A 84 -16.52 6.21 -13.82
N GLY A 85 -16.34 6.02 -12.50
CA GLY A 85 -17.36 6.33 -11.49
C GLY A 85 -17.71 7.81 -11.43
N ALA A 86 -16.73 8.69 -11.56
CA ALA A 86 -16.96 10.13 -11.67
C ALA A 86 -17.77 10.51 -12.92
N ALA A 87 -17.56 9.81 -14.04
CA ALA A 87 -18.33 10.03 -15.26
C ALA A 87 -19.80 9.59 -15.08
N LEU A 88 -20.05 8.41 -14.49
CA LEU A 88 -21.41 7.95 -14.18
C LEU A 88 -22.12 8.88 -13.17
N LEU A 89 -21.42 9.30 -12.12
CA LEU A 89 -21.97 10.26 -11.15
C LEU A 89 -22.29 11.61 -11.80
N ALA A 90 -21.46 12.09 -12.74
CA ALA A 90 -21.74 13.31 -13.46
C ALA A 90 -22.99 13.19 -14.36
N ALA A 91 -23.21 12.02 -14.95
CA ALA A 91 -24.37 11.73 -15.79
C ALA A 91 -25.69 11.62 -15.00
N SER A 92 -25.64 11.20 -13.72
CA SER A 92 -26.83 11.12 -12.87
C SER A 92 -27.37 12.48 -12.40
N GLY A 93 -26.61 13.55 -12.60
CA GLY A 93 -27.00 14.91 -12.19
C GLY A 93 -26.81 15.20 -10.69
N VAL A 94 -26.41 14.22 -9.88
CA VAL A 94 -26.13 14.42 -8.45
C VAL A 94 -24.82 15.19 -8.27
N ARG A 95 -24.86 16.32 -7.56
CA ARG A 95 -23.71 17.24 -7.39
C ARG A 95 -23.45 17.60 -5.93
N SER A 96 -22.18 17.83 -5.62
CA SER A 96 -21.74 18.42 -4.37
C SER A 96 -20.55 19.37 -4.61
N PRO A 97 -20.48 20.54 -3.94
CA PRO A 97 -19.28 21.37 -3.96
C PRO A 97 -18.07 20.65 -3.31
N HIS A 98 -18.32 19.61 -2.50
CA HIS A 98 -17.30 18.88 -1.74
C HIS A 98 -16.98 17.51 -2.33
N VAL A 99 -17.26 17.28 -3.62
CA VAL A 99 -17.12 15.96 -4.29
C VAL A 99 -15.78 15.28 -4.02
N ARG A 100 -14.66 16.02 -3.97
CA ARG A 100 -13.32 15.46 -3.74
C ARG A 100 -13.16 14.83 -2.35
N VAL A 101 -13.84 15.38 -1.34
CA VAL A 101 -13.79 14.89 0.04
C VAL A 101 -14.88 13.83 0.24
N LEU A 102 -16.09 14.13 -0.22
CA LEU A 102 -17.23 13.24 -0.02
C LEU A 102 -17.11 11.93 -0.82
N ALA A 103 -16.51 11.94 -2.01
CA ALA A 103 -16.33 10.71 -2.78
C ALA A 103 -15.39 9.70 -2.08
N ASP A 104 -14.34 10.19 -1.43
CA ASP A 104 -13.44 9.34 -0.63
C ASP A 104 -14.11 8.85 0.67
N LEU A 105 -14.96 9.68 1.27
CA LEU A 105 -15.73 9.35 2.48
C LEU A 105 -16.94 8.45 2.22
N ALA A 106 -17.45 8.36 0.99
CA ALA A 106 -18.69 7.66 0.68
C ALA A 106 -18.71 6.22 1.20
N SER A 107 -17.63 5.49 0.96
CA SER A 107 -17.53 4.08 1.36
C SER A 107 -17.24 3.94 2.86
N LEU A 108 -16.58 4.92 3.49
CA LEU A 108 -16.32 4.91 4.94
C LEU A 108 -17.58 5.21 5.76
N LEU A 109 -18.35 6.22 5.33
CA LEU A 109 -19.57 6.64 6.01
C LEU A 109 -20.77 5.74 5.69
N ALA A 110 -20.66 4.85 4.71
CA ALA A 110 -21.70 3.85 4.40
C ALA A 110 -21.96 2.89 5.58
N GLY A 111 -20.94 2.61 6.40
CA GLY A 111 -21.06 1.77 7.59
C GLY A 111 -21.49 2.49 8.87
N GLY A 112 -21.67 3.82 8.82
CA GLY A 112 -21.98 4.66 9.97
C GLY A 112 -20.99 5.80 10.20
N PRO A 113 -21.03 6.46 11.38
CA PRO A 113 -20.12 7.55 11.72
C PRO A 113 -18.64 7.14 11.66
N ALA A 114 -17.79 8.03 11.16
CA ALA A 114 -16.33 7.83 11.14
C ALA A 114 -15.63 8.76 12.14
N PRO A 115 -14.60 8.31 12.89
CA PRO A 115 -13.87 9.19 13.81
C PRO A 115 -13.24 10.39 13.08
N LEU A 116 -13.35 11.60 13.65
CA LEU A 116 -12.80 12.81 13.02
C LEU A 116 -11.28 12.71 12.78
N GLY A 117 -10.55 12.08 13.70
CA GLY A 117 -9.11 11.83 13.55
C GLY A 117 -8.79 10.99 12.31
N VAL A 118 -9.62 9.98 12.00
CA VAL A 118 -9.48 9.14 10.80
C VAL A 118 -9.75 9.96 9.55
N VAL A 119 -10.86 10.72 9.52
CA VAL A 119 -11.22 11.56 8.37
C VAL A 119 -10.08 12.55 8.05
N ARG A 120 -9.52 13.21 9.07
CA ARG A 120 -8.38 14.12 8.94
C ARG A 120 -7.11 13.42 8.47
N ALA A 121 -6.81 12.23 9.02
CA ALA A 121 -5.62 11.48 8.65
C ALA A 121 -5.63 11.08 7.17
N LEU A 122 -6.79 10.61 6.67
CA LEU A 122 -7.00 10.29 5.26
C LEU A 122 -6.89 11.54 4.40
N HIS A 123 -7.66 12.59 4.71
CA HIS A 123 -7.77 13.77 3.86
C HIS A 123 -6.71 14.84 4.12
N ARG A 124 -5.62 14.51 4.82
CA ARG A 124 -4.56 15.47 5.21
C ARG A 124 -3.95 16.27 4.05
N ARG A 125 -4.12 15.81 2.81
CA ARG A 125 -3.69 16.50 1.58
C ARG A 125 -4.80 16.72 0.57
N THR A 126 -6.05 16.39 0.91
CA THR A 126 -7.18 16.64 0.03
C THR A 126 -7.59 18.10 0.17
N PRO A 127 -7.46 18.92 -0.89
CA PRO A 127 -7.94 20.30 -0.85
C PRO A 127 -9.44 20.35 -0.55
N GLY A 128 -9.86 21.36 0.20
CA GLY A 128 -11.29 21.54 0.52
C GLY A 128 -11.80 20.75 1.72
N LEU A 129 -10.94 19.97 2.42
CA LEU A 129 -11.35 19.25 3.64
C LEU A 129 -11.98 20.18 4.68
N VAL A 130 -11.35 21.32 4.97
CA VAL A 130 -11.85 22.27 5.97
C VAL A 130 -13.24 22.77 5.58
N ALA A 131 -13.43 23.17 4.32
CA ALA A 131 -14.71 23.64 3.81
C ALA A 131 -15.80 22.56 3.96
N ALA A 132 -15.50 21.32 3.59
CA ALA A 132 -16.43 20.19 3.73
C ALA A 132 -16.81 19.92 5.19
N LEU A 133 -15.84 19.96 6.12
CA LEU A 133 -16.08 19.71 7.55
C LEU A 133 -16.85 20.84 8.25
N THR A 134 -16.83 22.06 7.71
CA THR A 134 -17.60 23.19 8.25
C THR A 134 -19.00 23.31 7.66
N ASP A 135 -19.27 22.61 6.55
CA ASP A 135 -20.54 22.70 5.84
C ASP A 135 -21.59 21.77 6.46
N ARG A 136 -22.44 22.36 7.30
CA ARG A 136 -23.48 21.67 8.07
C ARG A 136 -24.63 21.14 7.20
N GLU A 137 -24.74 21.54 5.94
CA GLU A 137 -25.69 20.91 5.02
C GLU A 137 -25.24 19.51 4.61
N TRP A 138 -23.94 19.23 4.68
CA TRP A 138 -23.34 17.97 4.22
C TRP A 138 -22.87 17.09 5.38
N LEU A 139 -22.22 17.66 6.38
CA LEU A 139 -21.63 16.86 7.47
C LEU A 139 -22.03 17.41 8.84
N VAL A 140 -22.35 16.50 9.76
CA VAL A 140 -22.41 16.78 11.19
C VAL A 140 -21.09 16.36 11.80
N VAL A 141 -20.37 17.30 12.41
CA VAL A 141 -19.00 17.10 12.91
C VAL A 141 -18.96 17.31 14.42
N GLY A 142 -18.54 16.28 15.15
CA GLY A 142 -18.18 16.28 16.57
C GLY A 142 -16.88 15.51 16.77
N GLU A 143 -16.85 14.57 17.73
CA GLU A 143 -15.75 13.59 17.83
C GLU A 143 -15.74 12.62 16.64
N ASP A 144 -16.93 12.38 16.06
CA ASP A 144 -17.17 11.66 14.83
C ASP A 144 -17.72 12.58 13.73
N VAL A 145 -17.64 12.10 12.50
CA VAL A 145 -18.18 12.74 11.30
C VAL A 145 -19.34 11.88 10.81
N ARG A 146 -20.50 12.51 10.64
CA ARG A 146 -21.74 11.86 10.17
C ARG A 146 -22.27 12.56 8.93
N ALA A 147 -22.83 11.78 8.01
CA ALA A 147 -23.55 12.33 6.87
C ALA A 147 -24.90 12.91 7.31
N THR A 148 -25.25 14.09 6.79
CA THR A 148 -26.64 14.57 6.80
C THR A 148 -27.50 13.72 5.84
N PRO A 149 -28.83 13.82 5.87
CA PRO A 149 -29.68 13.13 4.88
C PRO A 149 -29.31 13.46 3.43
N ARG A 150 -29.07 14.74 3.12
CA ARG A 150 -28.62 15.21 1.80
C ARG A 150 -27.28 14.60 1.40
N CYS A 151 -26.32 14.55 2.33
CA CYS A 151 -25.04 13.93 2.08
C CYS A 151 -25.19 12.43 1.86
N ALA A 152 -25.99 11.74 2.68
CA ALA A 152 -26.23 10.31 2.55
C ALA A 152 -26.76 9.93 1.16
N GLU A 153 -27.64 10.73 0.55
CA GLU A 153 -28.07 10.56 -0.84
C GLU A 153 -26.92 10.64 -1.83
N PHE A 154 -26.08 11.68 -1.71
CA PHE A 154 -24.90 11.85 -2.55
C PHE A 154 -23.89 10.69 -2.37
N LEU A 155 -23.60 10.28 -1.14
CA LEU A 155 -22.68 9.18 -0.86
C LEU A 155 -23.20 7.85 -1.42
N ARG A 156 -24.52 7.60 -1.36
CA ARG A 156 -25.15 6.44 -2.00
C ARG A 156 -24.95 6.47 -3.52
N ALA A 157 -25.13 7.63 -4.15
CA ALA A 157 -24.90 7.78 -5.59
C ALA A 157 -23.44 7.53 -5.99
N VAL A 158 -22.48 8.01 -5.18
CA VAL A 158 -21.05 7.71 -5.39
C VAL A 158 -20.78 6.21 -5.30
N ASN A 159 -21.24 5.56 -4.23
CA ASN A 159 -21.01 4.13 -4.02
C ASN A 159 -21.68 3.28 -5.11
N ALA A 160 -22.88 3.64 -5.54
CA ALA A 160 -23.57 2.98 -6.65
C ALA A 160 -22.77 3.10 -7.96
N ALA A 161 -22.26 4.30 -8.28
CA ALA A 161 -21.45 4.51 -9.47
C ALA A 161 -20.13 3.70 -9.43
N HIS A 162 -19.47 3.62 -8.28
CA HIS A 162 -18.29 2.77 -8.14
C HIS A 162 -18.63 1.29 -8.24
N ALA A 163 -19.71 0.83 -7.61
CA ALA A 163 -20.16 -0.56 -7.64
C ALA A 163 -20.46 -1.02 -9.07
N GLU A 164 -21.21 -0.22 -9.84
CA GLU A 164 -21.53 -0.48 -11.24
C GLU A 164 -20.25 -0.61 -12.10
N VAL A 165 -19.28 0.29 -11.89
CA VAL A 165 -18.02 0.27 -12.63
C VAL A 165 -17.21 -0.99 -12.33
N VAL A 166 -17.08 -1.39 -11.07
CA VAL A 166 -16.27 -2.56 -10.71
C VAL A 166 -16.94 -3.86 -11.12
N GLU A 167 -18.27 -3.92 -11.16
CA GLU A 167 -19.03 -5.03 -11.72
C GLU A 167 -18.80 -5.18 -13.23
N GLY A 168 -18.75 -4.08 -13.97
CA GLY A 168 -18.44 -4.10 -15.40
C GLY A 168 -16.96 -4.38 -15.71
N LEU A 169 -16.03 -3.91 -14.89
CA LEU A 169 -14.60 -4.12 -15.09
C LEU A 169 -14.12 -5.51 -14.69
N TRP A 170 -14.65 -6.05 -13.59
CA TRP A 170 -14.16 -7.26 -12.96
C TRP A 170 -15.31 -8.26 -12.75
N PRO A 171 -15.90 -8.83 -13.82
CA PRO A 171 -17.04 -9.74 -13.69
C PRO A 171 -16.71 -10.94 -12.78
N ASP A 172 -15.48 -11.43 -12.84
CA ASP A 172 -14.96 -12.53 -12.03
C ASP A 172 -13.75 -12.08 -11.19
N PRO A 173 -13.95 -11.35 -10.08
CA PRO A 173 -12.85 -10.82 -9.29
C PRO A 173 -12.14 -11.94 -8.50
N PRO A 174 -10.80 -11.92 -8.38
CA PRO A 174 -10.07 -12.88 -7.56
C PRO A 174 -10.43 -12.73 -6.09
N VAL A 175 -10.39 -13.84 -5.35
CA VAL A 175 -10.54 -13.84 -3.89
C VAL A 175 -9.19 -13.50 -3.26
N VAL A 176 -9.09 -12.28 -2.71
CA VAL A 176 -7.86 -11.81 -2.04
C VAL A 176 -8.05 -11.82 -0.53
N GLU A 177 -7.41 -12.79 0.13
CA GLU A 177 -7.38 -12.90 1.59
C GLU A 177 -6.18 -12.13 2.16
N LEU A 178 -6.32 -10.81 2.29
CA LEU A 178 -5.33 -9.95 2.93
C LEU A 178 -5.94 -9.21 4.11
N VAL A 179 -5.18 -9.11 5.19
CA VAL A 179 -5.53 -8.26 6.34
C VAL A 179 -4.77 -6.94 6.21
N VAL A 180 -5.52 -5.85 6.07
CA VAL A 180 -4.97 -4.49 6.00
C VAL A 180 -5.31 -3.75 7.28
N GLU A 181 -4.30 -3.49 8.11
CA GLU A 181 -4.42 -2.73 9.35
C GLU A 181 -4.43 -1.22 9.07
N HIS A 182 -5.47 -0.74 8.39
CA HIS A 182 -5.65 0.67 8.04
C HIS A 182 -7.14 1.06 8.13
N PRO A 183 -7.51 2.28 8.55
CA PRO A 183 -8.92 2.66 8.70
C PRO A 183 -9.78 2.50 7.45
N MET A 184 -9.18 2.65 6.27
CA MET A 184 -9.85 2.42 4.98
C MET A 184 -10.30 0.95 4.77
N ALA A 185 -9.80 -0.02 5.54
CA ALA A 185 -10.30 -1.40 5.49
C ALA A 185 -11.77 -1.53 5.98
N ALA A 186 -12.29 -0.52 6.68
CA ALA A 186 -13.69 -0.43 7.06
C ALA A 186 -14.59 0.10 5.93
N ALA A 187 -14.03 0.53 4.79
CA ALA A 187 -14.81 1.00 3.65
C ALA A 187 -15.77 -0.08 3.14
N ARG A 188 -16.96 0.36 2.74
CA ARG A 188 -18.03 -0.45 2.16
C ARG A 188 -18.62 0.30 0.96
N THR A 189 -18.12 -0.01 -0.23
CA THR A 189 -18.67 0.49 -1.50
C THR A 189 -19.95 -0.25 -1.86
N GLY A 190 -20.02 -1.56 -1.59
CA GLY A 190 -21.17 -2.40 -1.91
C GLY A 190 -21.00 -3.84 -1.43
N PRO A 191 -22.05 -4.67 -1.52
CA PRO A 191 -22.01 -6.05 -1.03
C PRO A 191 -21.42 -7.04 -2.03
N SER A 192 -21.17 -6.65 -3.28
CA SER A 192 -20.65 -7.54 -4.32
C SER A 192 -19.16 -7.90 -4.08
N PRO A 193 -18.69 -9.07 -4.53
CA PRO A 193 -17.27 -9.43 -4.48
C PRO A 193 -16.35 -8.36 -5.10
N GLN A 194 -16.80 -7.72 -6.18
CA GLN A 194 -16.10 -6.66 -6.91
C GLN A 194 -15.93 -5.42 -6.05
N ALA A 195 -17.00 -4.99 -5.38
CA ALA A 195 -16.96 -3.85 -4.47
C ALA A 195 -16.05 -4.14 -3.26
N ARG A 196 -16.07 -5.36 -2.72
CA ARG A 196 -15.15 -5.77 -1.64
C ARG A 196 -13.69 -5.74 -2.09
N LEU A 197 -13.39 -6.25 -3.29
CA LEU A 197 -12.04 -6.16 -3.86
C LEU A 197 -11.62 -4.70 -4.01
N PHE A 198 -12.49 -3.85 -4.56
CA PHE A 198 -12.19 -2.42 -4.69
C PHE A 198 -11.88 -1.73 -3.36
N ASP A 199 -12.66 -2.01 -2.32
CA ASP A 199 -12.42 -1.49 -0.97
C ASP A 199 -11.06 -1.94 -0.42
N LEU A 200 -10.70 -3.21 -0.63
CA LEU A 200 -9.39 -3.75 -0.26
C LEU A 200 -8.25 -3.04 -1.00
N LEU A 201 -8.36 -2.87 -2.33
CA LEU A 201 -7.35 -2.17 -3.14
C LEU A 201 -7.18 -0.72 -2.70
N ARG A 202 -8.29 -0.02 -2.38
CA ARG A 202 -8.24 1.32 -1.79
C ARG A 202 -7.53 1.32 -0.44
N ALA A 203 -7.80 0.34 0.42
CA ALA A 203 -7.14 0.23 1.72
C ALA A 203 -5.62 0.03 1.58
N LEU A 204 -5.18 -0.85 0.68
CA LEU A 204 -3.76 -1.05 0.37
C LEU A 204 -3.11 0.22 -0.19
N ARG A 205 -3.80 0.92 -1.09
CA ARG A 205 -3.31 2.18 -1.67
C ARG A 205 -3.09 3.25 -0.61
N TRP A 206 -4.04 3.38 0.33
CA TRP A 206 -3.92 4.32 1.45
C TRP A 206 -2.81 3.93 2.44
N GLN A 207 -2.73 2.64 2.79
CA GLN A 207 -1.66 2.14 3.65
C GLN A 207 -0.27 2.38 3.02
N ARG A 208 -0.11 2.17 1.71
CA ARG A 208 1.15 2.52 1.00
C ARG A 208 1.41 4.02 1.03
N ALA A 209 0.39 4.86 0.81
CA ALA A 209 0.57 6.30 0.91
C ALA A 209 1.08 6.67 2.31
N ASP A 210 0.48 6.14 3.37
CA ASP A 210 0.92 6.36 4.76
C ASP A 210 2.35 5.89 5.02
N ALA A 211 2.74 4.73 4.50
CA ALA A 211 4.11 4.22 4.53
C ALA A 211 5.09 5.19 3.85
N HIS A 212 4.76 5.66 2.64
CA HIS A 212 5.58 6.62 1.92
C HIS A 212 5.74 7.94 2.69
N HIS A 213 4.66 8.41 3.29
CA HIS A 213 4.70 9.64 4.06
C HIS A 213 5.47 9.50 5.38
N ALA A 214 5.43 8.34 6.03
CA ALA A 214 6.30 8.06 7.14
C ALA A 214 7.78 8.03 6.72
N ALA A 215 8.10 7.41 5.58
CA ALA A 215 9.44 7.36 5.02
C ALA A 215 10.01 8.78 4.78
N VAL A 216 9.28 9.62 4.05
CA VAL A 216 9.67 11.01 3.75
C VAL A 216 9.84 11.84 5.04
N ARG A 217 8.93 11.69 6.02
CA ARG A 217 9.07 12.41 7.31
C ARG A 217 10.31 11.97 8.09
N GLN A 218 10.59 10.68 8.15
CA GLN A 218 11.80 10.17 8.80
C GLN A 218 13.07 10.67 8.10
N ALA A 219 13.04 10.76 6.77
CA ALA A 219 14.14 11.33 6.00
C ALA A 219 14.38 12.80 6.37
N ALA A 220 13.33 13.62 6.40
CA ALA A 220 13.42 15.03 6.78
C ALA A 220 13.96 15.25 8.21
N VAL A 221 13.50 14.46 9.19
CA VAL A 221 13.99 14.53 10.58
C VAL A 221 15.48 14.20 10.67
N ARG A 222 15.94 13.15 9.96
CA ARG A 222 17.35 12.77 9.94
C ARG A 222 18.22 13.84 9.24
N GLN A 223 17.72 14.43 8.15
CA GLN A 223 18.43 15.52 7.46
C GLN A 223 18.57 16.75 8.37
N ALA A 224 17.51 17.13 9.09
CA ALA A 224 17.54 18.21 10.07
C ALA A 224 18.47 17.89 11.26
N ALA A 225 18.60 16.62 11.66
CA ALA A 225 19.57 16.21 12.68
C ALA A 225 21.01 16.30 12.16
N ALA A 226 21.28 15.79 10.96
CA ALA A 226 22.60 15.84 10.33
C ALA A 226 23.07 17.27 10.05
N HIS A 227 22.17 18.17 9.67
CA HIS A 227 22.49 19.58 9.48
C HIS A 227 22.88 20.28 10.79
N ARG A 228 22.33 19.85 11.93
CA ARG A 228 22.66 20.40 13.26
C ARG A 228 23.98 19.89 13.82
N THR A 229 24.50 18.76 13.33
CA THR A 229 25.75 18.15 13.81
C THR A 229 26.92 18.30 12.82
N ALA A 230 26.70 18.84 11.62
CA ALA A 230 27.73 18.97 10.60
C ALA A 230 28.55 20.26 10.74
N VAL A 231 29.87 20.13 10.99
CA VAL A 231 30.88 21.21 10.84
C VAL A 231 31.37 21.33 9.38
N HIS A 232 31.09 20.34 8.53
CA HIS A 232 31.35 20.38 7.08
C HIS A 232 30.16 19.84 6.29
N PRO A 233 29.70 20.54 5.22
CA PRO A 233 28.52 20.13 4.46
C PRO A 233 28.91 19.11 3.38
N ALA A 234 29.29 17.90 3.77
CA ALA A 234 29.10 16.75 2.88
C ALA A 234 27.68 16.22 3.10
N ALA A 235 26.68 17.04 2.78
CA ALA A 235 25.28 16.65 2.84
C ALA A 235 25.03 15.64 1.71
N GLY A 236 25.24 14.35 2.01
CA GLY A 236 24.83 13.26 1.15
C GLY A 236 23.35 13.39 0.86
N ARG A 237 23.01 13.85 -0.35
CA ARG A 237 21.63 13.82 -0.84
C ARG A 237 21.24 12.36 -0.90
N ARG A 238 20.28 11.96 -0.08
CA ARG A 238 19.63 10.66 -0.26
C ARG A 238 19.00 10.63 -1.64
N SER A 239 19.14 9.49 -2.30
CA SER A 239 18.52 9.27 -3.60
C SER A 239 17.06 8.86 -3.40
N ALA A 240 16.19 9.12 -4.39
CA ALA A 240 14.80 8.67 -4.38
C ALA A 240 14.66 7.16 -4.05
N SER A 241 15.67 6.36 -4.39
CA SER A 241 15.73 4.93 -4.09
C SER A 241 15.69 4.58 -2.59
N GLU A 242 16.19 5.45 -1.71
CA GLU A 242 16.17 5.18 -0.26
C GLU A 242 14.78 5.39 0.35
N ASP A 243 14.02 6.37 -0.15
CA ASP A 243 12.64 6.63 0.29
C ASP A 243 11.70 5.54 -0.22
N GLU A 244 11.91 5.07 -1.45
CA GLU A 244 11.20 3.93 -2.04
C GLU A 244 11.44 2.65 -1.23
N ARG A 245 12.72 2.36 -0.89
CA ARG A 245 13.06 1.21 -0.05
C ARG A 245 12.34 1.23 1.31
N VAL A 246 12.37 2.36 2.01
CA VAL A 246 11.69 2.48 3.33
C VAL A 246 10.18 2.38 3.17
N THR A 247 9.63 2.94 2.09
CA THR A 247 8.21 2.81 1.74
C THR A 247 7.83 1.35 1.57
N ASP A 248 8.57 0.58 0.75
CA ASP A 248 8.26 -0.81 0.45
C ASP A 248 8.40 -1.71 1.69
N LEU A 249 9.40 -1.47 2.53
CA LEU A 249 9.55 -2.18 3.81
C LEU A 249 8.29 -2.02 4.68
N ALA A 250 7.81 -0.80 4.87
CA ALA A 250 6.61 -0.56 5.67
C ALA A 250 5.33 -1.05 4.95
N ALA A 251 5.25 -0.84 3.64
CA ALA A 251 4.13 -1.27 2.80
C ALA A 251 4.02 -2.80 2.69
N SER A 252 5.12 -3.55 2.92
CA SER A 252 5.16 -5.01 2.82
C SER A 252 4.33 -5.74 3.88
N THR A 253 3.98 -5.07 4.97
CA THR A 253 3.36 -5.66 6.17
C THR A 253 2.18 -6.60 5.89
N PRO A 254 1.19 -6.25 5.03
CA PRO A 254 0.06 -7.14 4.73
C PRO A 254 0.49 -8.45 4.06
N TYR A 255 1.58 -8.43 3.27
CA TYR A 255 2.02 -9.58 2.48
C TYR A 255 2.93 -10.54 3.25
N ARG A 256 3.46 -10.13 4.42
CA ARG A 256 4.37 -10.97 5.23
C ARG A 256 3.71 -12.23 5.80
N ARG A 257 2.37 -12.25 5.89
CA ARG A 257 1.61 -13.43 6.34
C ARG A 257 1.30 -14.41 5.20
N LEU A 258 1.49 -13.98 3.95
CA LEU A 258 1.33 -14.85 2.78
C LEU A 258 2.64 -15.58 2.51
N ASP A 259 2.56 -16.84 2.07
CA ASP A 259 3.73 -17.49 1.49
C ASP A 259 4.05 -16.91 0.09
N ARG A 260 5.23 -17.26 -0.42
CA ARG A 260 5.73 -16.78 -1.73
C ARG A 260 4.82 -17.15 -2.90
N ALA A 261 4.19 -18.32 -2.87
CA ALA A 261 3.31 -18.75 -3.96
C ALA A 261 2.01 -17.92 -3.98
N ARG A 262 1.43 -17.66 -2.80
CA ARG A 262 0.26 -16.78 -2.64
C ARG A 262 0.57 -15.34 -3.03
N ARG A 263 1.77 -14.83 -2.72
CA ARG A 263 2.20 -13.49 -3.17
C ARG A 263 2.35 -13.40 -4.69
N ALA A 264 2.94 -14.41 -5.33
CA ALA A 264 3.03 -14.48 -6.79
C ALA A 264 1.66 -14.60 -7.47
N ALA A 265 0.76 -15.41 -6.92
CA ALA A 265 -0.62 -15.53 -7.39
C ALA A 265 -1.35 -14.19 -7.28
N LEU A 266 -1.27 -13.51 -6.14
CA LEU A 266 -1.85 -12.17 -5.95
C LEU A 266 -1.41 -11.19 -7.04
N VAL A 267 -0.10 -11.08 -7.31
CA VAL A 267 0.40 -10.15 -8.33
C VAL A 267 -0.12 -10.54 -9.71
N THR A 268 -0.19 -11.84 -10.01
CA THR A 268 -0.71 -12.35 -11.29
C THR A 268 -2.20 -12.03 -11.45
N ASP A 269 -3.00 -12.27 -10.41
CA ASP A 269 -4.43 -12.00 -10.39
C ASP A 269 -4.71 -10.51 -10.60
N LEU A 270 -3.98 -9.62 -9.90
CA LEU A 270 -4.16 -8.17 -10.06
C LEU A 270 -3.75 -7.67 -11.45
N ARG A 271 -2.70 -8.25 -12.06
CA ARG A 271 -2.30 -7.94 -13.44
C ARG A 271 -3.37 -8.35 -14.46
N GLY A 272 -4.14 -9.40 -14.16
CA GLY A 272 -5.22 -9.88 -15.03
C GLY A 272 -6.48 -9.01 -15.02
N LEU A 273 -6.62 -8.08 -14.07
CA LEU A 273 -7.80 -7.22 -13.96
C LEU A 273 -7.77 -6.06 -14.99
N ALA A 274 -8.92 -5.72 -15.55
CA ALA A 274 -9.09 -4.59 -16.47
C ALA A 274 -9.10 -3.23 -15.75
N ASP A 275 -8.76 -2.14 -16.46
CA ASP A 275 -8.82 -0.73 -16.01
C ASP A 275 -9.56 0.19 -17.02
#